data_AF-Q2MV37-F1
#
_entry.id   AF-Q2MV37-F1
#
_cell.length_a   1.000
_cell.length_b   1.000
_cell.length_c   1.000
_cell.angle_alpha   90.00
_cell.angle_beta   90.00
_cell.angle_gamma   90.00
#
_symmetry.space_group_name_H-M   'P 1'
#
loop_
_entity.id
_entity.type
_entity.pdbx_description
1 polymer ?
#
loop_
_entity_poly.entity_id
_entity_poly.type
_entity_poly.pdbx_seq_one_letter_code
_entity_poly.pdbx_strand_id
1 'polypeptide(L)'
;MLYLLKSIALLGCLFHCVTFGQADYKCYTPRSTGIRKKDCVAAINSFPVTHGKLVHADTVLEAKNGTCNVILAVTNNSKTIVTTKSGALNALDQVFTLCRGYGTVLITNQTAHESAVELYAGVPTN
;
A
#
# COMPACT_ATOMS: atom_id res chain seq x y z
N MET A 1 -34.26 35.58 34.21
CA MET A 1 -32.88 35.28 34.64
C MET A 1 -32.80 33.78 34.87
N LEU A 2 -32.29 33.05 33.89
CA LEU A 2 -30.95 32.44 33.93
C LEU A 2 -30.84 31.40 35.05
N TYR A 3 -31.04 30.13 34.74
CA TYR A 3 -30.12 29.05 35.09
C TYR A 3 -30.20 27.98 33.99
N LEU A 4 -29.53 28.32 32.89
CA LEU A 4 -29.13 27.42 31.82
C LEU A 4 -27.96 26.56 32.30
N LEU A 5 -27.76 25.44 31.60
CA LEU A 5 -26.56 24.60 31.56
C LEU A 5 -26.54 23.40 32.52
N LYS A 6 -27.34 22.41 32.13
CA LYS A 6 -27.00 21.00 32.28
C LYS A 6 -25.66 20.71 31.58
N SER A 7 -24.75 20.19 32.38
CA SER A 7 -23.55 19.40 32.08
C SER A 7 -23.45 18.85 30.65
N ILE A 8 -22.56 19.43 29.85
CA ILE A 8 -22.07 18.82 28.60
C ILE A 8 -20.60 18.45 28.82
N ALA A 9 -20.41 17.14 28.95
CA ALA A 9 -19.26 16.33 28.57
C ALA A 9 -17.87 17.01 28.51
N LEU A 10 -17.05 16.71 29.52
CA LEU A 10 -15.60 16.61 29.35
C LEU A 10 -15.31 15.49 28.33
N LEU A 11 -15.06 15.86 27.08
CA LEU A 11 -14.50 15.00 26.04
C LEU A 11 -13.42 15.80 25.34
N GLY A 12 -12.32 16.00 26.05
CA GLY A 12 -11.16 16.76 25.60
C GLY A 12 -9.87 16.21 26.19
N CYS A 13 -9.78 14.89 26.37
CA CYS A 13 -8.54 14.23 26.72
C CYS A 13 -8.13 13.29 25.58
N LEU A 14 -6.84 13.36 25.27
CA LEU A 14 -6.07 12.46 24.42
C LEU A 14 -6.15 12.69 22.90
N PHE A 15 -5.79 13.90 22.45
CA PHE A 15 -4.86 13.98 21.31
C PHE A 15 -3.46 13.60 21.79
N HIS A 16 -3.29 12.33 22.18
CA HIS A 16 -1.96 11.74 22.19
C HIS A 16 -1.63 11.48 20.72
N CYS A 17 -0.82 12.35 20.13
CA CYS A 17 -0.09 12.07 18.90
C CYS A 17 0.82 10.86 19.16
N VAL A 18 0.24 9.67 19.08
CA VAL A 18 0.98 8.42 18.92
C VAL A 18 1.13 8.23 17.42
N THR A 19 2.20 8.75 16.84
CA THR A 19 2.61 8.35 15.49
C THR A 19 4.11 8.11 15.47
N PHE A 20 4.55 7.13 16.28
CA PHE A 20 5.78 6.41 16.01
C PHE A 20 5.38 5.05 15.40
N GLY A 21 5.69 4.87 14.11
CA GLY A 21 5.64 3.58 13.40
C GLY A 21 4.53 3.37 12.36
N GLN A 22 4.29 4.29 11.43
CA GLN A 22 3.38 4.02 10.29
C GLN A 22 4.12 3.37 9.12
N ALA A 23 4.03 2.04 8.99
CA ALA A 23 4.07 1.38 7.68
C ALA A 23 3.30 0.06 7.75
N ASP A 24 1.99 0.12 7.43
CA ASP A 24 1.25 -1.08 7.01
C ASP A 24 0.07 -0.80 6.06
N TYR A 25 -0.26 0.47 5.79
CA TYR A 25 -0.83 0.94 4.52
C TYR A 25 -0.93 2.48 4.53
N LYS A 26 -1.01 3.11 3.36
CA LYS A 26 -1.32 4.55 3.23
C LYS A 26 -2.26 4.77 2.06
N CYS A 27 -3.36 5.49 2.28
CA CYS A 27 -4.31 5.82 1.21
C CYS A 27 -4.06 7.21 0.63
N TYR A 28 -4.36 7.38 -0.66
CA TYR A 28 -4.20 8.63 -1.40
C TYR A 28 -5.52 9.07 -2.02
N THR A 29 -5.68 10.39 -2.17
CA THR A 29 -6.83 10.96 -2.87
C THR A 29 -6.74 10.63 -4.36
N PRO A 30 -7.79 10.05 -4.98
CA PRO A 30 -7.82 9.76 -6.41
C PRO A 30 -7.59 11.02 -7.25
N ARG A 31 -6.71 10.94 -8.26
CA ARG A 31 -6.45 12.03 -9.22
C ARG A 31 -7.04 11.81 -10.63
N SER A 32 -7.66 10.66 -10.91
CA SER A 32 -7.97 10.22 -12.28
C SER A 32 -9.25 9.36 -12.35
N THR A 33 -9.67 9.00 -13.57
CA THR A 33 -10.66 7.96 -13.87
C THR A 33 -10.46 6.72 -12.99
N GLY A 34 -11.55 6.16 -12.47
CA GLY A 34 -11.52 5.07 -11.50
C GLY A 34 -10.58 3.92 -11.91
N ILE A 35 -9.62 3.62 -11.04
CA ILE A 35 -8.69 2.50 -11.20
C ILE A 35 -9.46 1.17 -11.13
N ARG A 36 -9.20 0.27 -12.07
CA ARG A 36 -9.88 -1.03 -12.13
C ARG A 36 -8.97 -2.12 -11.58
N LYS A 37 -9.47 -2.89 -10.62
CA LYS A 37 -8.73 -4.01 -10.01
C LYS A 37 -8.17 -5.00 -11.05
N LYS A 38 -8.97 -5.36 -12.07
CA LYS A 38 -8.53 -6.27 -13.14
C LYS A 38 -7.31 -5.76 -13.91
N ASP A 39 -7.19 -4.44 -14.08
CA ASP A 39 -6.06 -3.82 -14.77
C ASP A 39 -4.81 -3.88 -13.88
N CYS A 40 -4.96 -3.67 -12.56
CA CYS A 40 -3.85 -3.84 -11.61
C CYS A 40 -3.36 -5.29 -11.48
N VAL A 41 -4.28 -6.25 -11.48
CA VAL A 41 -3.93 -7.68 -11.51
C VAL A 41 -3.14 -8.02 -12.77
N ALA A 42 -3.56 -7.48 -13.92
CA ALA A 42 -2.84 -7.66 -15.18
C ALA A 42 -1.46 -6.99 -15.16
N ALA A 43 -1.30 -5.83 -14.49
CA ALA A 43 0.00 -5.21 -14.26
C ALA A 43 0.92 -6.11 -13.40
N ILE A 44 0.44 -6.61 -12.25
CA ILE A 44 1.21 -7.54 -11.40
C ILE A 44 1.60 -8.81 -12.16
N ASN A 45 0.71 -9.33 -13.00
CA ASN A 45 0.97 -10.52 -13.81
C ASN A 45 2.06 -10.31 -14.87
N SER A 46 2.43 -9.07 -15.18
CA SER A 46 3.50 -8.74 -16.13
C SER A 46 4.90 -8.69 -15.50
N PHE A 47 5.00 -8.68 -14.17
CA PHE A 47 6.30 -8.74 -13.51
C PHE A 47 7.02 -10.07 -13.78
N PRO A 48 8.36 -10.05 -13.98
CA PRO A 48 9.13 -11.27 -14.22
C PRO A 48 9.11 -12.17 -12.97
N VAL A 49 8.77 -13.45 -13.17
CA VAL A 49 8.72 -14.46 -12.11
C VAL A 49 9.75 -15.54 -12.40
N THR A 50 10.61 -15.83 -11.42
CA THR A 50 11.56 -16.94 -11.45
C THR A 50 11.31 -17.83 -10.23
N HIS A 51 11.08 -19.13 -10.44
CA HIS A 51 10.78 -20.09 -9.36
C HIS A 51 9.64 -19.65 -8.41
N GLY A 52 8.59 -19.01 -8.96
CA GLY A 52 7.43 -18.55 -8.18
C GLY A 52 7.66 -17.24 -7.40
N LYS A 53 8.86 -16.65 -7.49
CA LYS A 53 9.20 -15.37 -6.86
C LYS A 53 9.40 -14.27 -7.88
N LEU A 54 8.99 -13.06 -7.51
CA LEU A 54 9.37 -11.81 -8.15
C LEU A 54 10.73 -11.41 -7.58
N VAL A 55 11.77 -11.55 -8.40
CA VAL A 55 13.14 -11.18 -8.03
C VAL A 55 13.62 -10.12 -9.01
N HIS A 56 13.93 -8.93 -8.51
CA HIS A 56 14.50 -7.84 -9.31
C HIS A 56 15.76 -7.31 -8.65
N ALA A 57 16.79 -7.03 -9.46
CA ALA A 57 18.06 -6.50 -8.98
C ALA A 57 18.03 -5.01 -8.58
N ASP A 58 16.85 -4.39 -8.66
CA ASP A 58 16.64 -2.98 -8.35
C ASP A 58 15.79 -2.82 -7.10
N THR A 59 15.78 -1.61 -6.56
CA THR A 59 14.99 -1.22 -5.39
C THR A 59 13.54 -0.87 -5.74
N VAL A 60 13.24 -0.64 -7.03
CA VAL A 60 11.92 -0.28 -7.54
C VAL A 60 11.63 -1.07 -8.81
N LEU A 61 10.40 -1.59 -8.92
CA LEU A 61 9.90 -2.29 -10.10
C LEU A 61 8.47 -1.83 -10.40
N GLU A 62 8.24 -1.31 -11.60
CA GLU A 62 6.96 -0.73 -12.03
C GLU A 62 6.33 -1.51 -13.17
N ALA A 63 5.00 -1.66 -13.14
CA ALA A 63 4.22 -2.20 -14.24
C ALA A 63 2.92 -1.41 -14.41
N LYS A 64 2.60 -1.12 -15.66
CA LYS A 64 1.38 -0.38 -16.03
C LYS A 64 0.51 -1.20 -16.96
N ASN A 65 -0.79 -1.22 -16.68
CA ASN A 65 -1.79 -1.80 -17.57
C ASN A 65 -3.10 -1.02 -17.46
N GLY A 66 -3.66 -0.59 -18.58
CA GLY A 66 -4.94 0.13 -18.64
C GLY A 66 -4.98 1.32 -17.69
N THR A 67 -5.90 1.26 -16.72
CA THR A 67 -6.12 2.30 -15.70
C THR A 67 -5.19 2.23 -14.49
N CYS A 68 -4.33 1.21 -14.41
CA CYS A 68 -3.54 0.92 -13.22
C CYS A 68 -2.03 1.00 -13.46
N ASN A 69 -1.36 1.71 -12.56
CA ASN A 69 0.08 1.62 -12.37
C ASN A 69 0.35 0.94 -11.02
N VAL A 70 1.19 -0.09 -11.02
CA VAL A 70 1.62 -0.82 -9.82
C VAL A 70 3.12 -0.69 -9.68
N ILE A 71 3.58 -0.29 -8.50
CA ILE A 71 4.99 -0.18 -8.17
C ILE A 71 5.29 -1.09 -6.97
N LEU A 72 6.36 -1.85 -7.05
CA LEU A 72 6.97 -2.56 -5.93
C LEU A 72 8.24 -1.82 -5.54
N ALA A 73 8.41 -1.47 -4.27
CA ALA A 73 9.61 -0.82 -3.77
C ALA A 73 10.11 -1.45 -2.48
N VAL A 74 11.42 -1.68 -2.36
CA VAL A 74 12.01 -2.14 -1.09
C VAL A 74 11.97 -1.03 -0.05
N THR A 75 11.63 -1.37 1.20
CA THR A 75 11.58 -0.42 2.32
C THR A 75 12.71 -0.57 3.32
N ASN A 76 13.54 -1.61 3.15
CA ASN A 76 14.73 -1.86 3.96
C ASN A 76 16.01 -1.54 3.18
N ASN A 77 17.16 -1.79 3.79
CA ASN A 77 18.48 -1.64 3.13
C ASN A 77 18.75 -2.70 2.04
N SER A 78 17.72 -3.44 1.58
CA SER A 78 17.86 -4.37 0.48
C SER A 78 18.12 -3.62 -0.81
N LYS A 79 18.95 -4.21 -1.67
CA LYS A 79 19.18 -3.73 -3.04
C LYS A 79 18.33 -4.46 -4.06
N THR A 80 17.61 -5.49 -3.64
CA THR A 80 16.87 -6.39 -4.52
C THR A 80 15.45 -6.55 -4.03
N ILE A 81 14.47 -6.39 -4.91
CA ILE A 81 13.11 -6.83 -4.64
C ILE A 81 13.10 -8.36 -4.64
N VAL A 82 12.65 -8.95 -3.55
CA VAL A 82 12.36 -10.38 -3.45
C VAL A 82 10.99 -10.49 -2.79
N THR A 83 10.00 -11.01 -3.50
CA THR A 83 8.65 -11.27 -2.97
C THR A 83 7.98 -12.38 -3.78
N THR A 84 6.81 -12.85 -3.36
CA THR A 84 5.99 -13.77 -4.16
C THR A 84 4.93 -13.03 -4.96
N LYS A 85 4.54 -13.61 -6.09
CA LYS A 85 3.41 -13.10 -6.87
C LYS A 85 2.11 -13.09 -6.07
N SER A 86 1.88 -14.12 -5.24
CA SER A 86 0.74 -14.19 -4.32
C SER A 86 0.79 -13.08 -3.25
N GLY A 87 1.97 -12.76 -2.72
CA GLY A 87 2.16 -11.65 -1.80
C GLY A 87 1.76 -10.31 -2.42
N ALA A 88 2.19 -10.04 -3.64
CA ALA A 88 1.81 -8.84 -4.39
C ALA A 88 0.29 -8.80 -4.68
N LEU A 89 -0.33 -9.92 -5.10
CA LEU A 89 -1.77 -9.96 -5.34
C LEU A 89 -2.60 -9.75 -4.06
N ASN A 90 -2.16 -10.33 -2.93
CA ASN A 90 -2.81 -10.12 -1.64
C ASN A 90 -2.69 -8.66 -1.17
N ALA A 91 -1.52 -8.04 -1.33
CA ALA A 91 -1.34 -6.63 -1.01
C ALA A 91 -2.20 -5.73 -1.92
N LEU A 92 -2.35 -6.07 -3.20
CA LEU A 92 -3.27 -5.37 -4.09
C LEU A 92 -4.72 -5.46 -3.60
N ASP A 93 -5.16 -6.65 -3.18
CA ASP A 93 -6.49 -6.86 -2.61
C ASP A 93 -6.73 -5.98 -1.38
N GLN A 94 -5.70 -5.84 -0.53
CA GLN A 94 -5.73 -4.92 0.60
C GLN A 94 -5.78 -3.46 0.15
N VAL A 95 -5.01 -3.03 -0.85
CA VAL A 95 -5.08 -1.66 -1.38
C VAL A 95 -6.49 -1.32 -1.91
N PHE A 96 -7.15 -2.26 -2.58
CA PHE A 96 -8.54 -2.06 -3.02
C PHE A 96 -9.53 -2.02 -1.87
N THR A 97 -9.34 -2.85 -0.85
CA THR A 97 -10.22 -2.93 0.31
C THR A 97 -10.09 -1.70 1.22
N LEU A 98 -8.86 -1.30 1.53
CA LEU A 98 -8.53 -0.24 2.48
C LEU A 98 -8.55 1.14 1.83
N CYS A 99 -8.04 1.24 0.61
CA CYS A 99 -7.76 2.51 -0.05
C CYS A 99 -8.49 2.69 -1.39
N ARG A 100 -9.47 1.84 -1.70
CA ARG A 100 -10.25 1.90 -2.95
C ARG A 100 -9.38 1.89 -4.22
N GLY A 101 -8.20 1.27 -4.14
CA GLY A 101 -7.25 1.16 -5.25
C GLY A 101 -6.20 2.27 -5.33
N TYR A 102 -6.21 3.24 -4.42
CA TYR A 102 -5.28 4.38 -4.39
C TYR A 102 -4.48 4.36 -3.09
N GLY A 103 -3.43 3.54 -3.04
CA GLY A 103 -2.76 3.26 -1.78
C GLY A 103 -1.41 2.60 -1.90
N THR A 104 -0.71 2.56 -0.77
CA THR A 104 0.39 1.64 -0.51
C THR A 104 0.00 0.63 0.54
N VAL A 105 0.52 -0.60 0.43
CA VAL A 105 0.44 -1.65 1.45
C VAL A 105 1.80 -2.32 1.55
N LEU A 106 2.24 -2.60 2.78
CA LEU A 106 3.47 -3.35 3.01
C LEU A 106 3.21 -4.84 2.78
N ILE A 107 4.04 -5.47 1.96
CA ILE A 107 4.10 -6.93 1.84
C ILE A 107 4.98 -7.41 2.98
N THR A 108 4.36 -7.85 4.07
CA THR A 108 5.07 -8.41 5.21
C THR A 108 5.72 -9.73 4.81
N ASN A 109 7.02 -9.78 5.06
CA ASN A 109 7.93 -10.83 4.69
C ASN A 109 7.52 -12.16 5.33
N GLN A 110 7.06 -13.15 4.57
CA GLN A 110 6.60 -14.43 5.15
C GLN A 110 7.75 -15.37 5.49
N THR A 111 8.99 -15.05 5.07
CA THR A 111 10.17 -15.88 5.31
C THR A 111 11.43 -15.03 5.51
N ALA A 112 12.53 -15.58 6.03
CA ALA A 112 13.79 -14.83 6.18
C ALA A 112 14.45 -14.37 4.85
N HIS A 113 13.91 -14.80 3.70
CA HIS A 113 14.52 -14.62 2.38
C HIS A 113 13.80 -13.62 1.48
N GLU A 114 12.65 -13.05 1.86
CA GLU A 114 12.03 -11.98 1.06
C GLU A 114 12.52 -10.59 1.54
N SER A 115 12.31 -9.58 0.72
CA SER A 115 12.56 -8.19 1.08
C SER A 115 11.30 -7.64 1.75
N ALA A 116 11.46 -6.63 2.63
CA ALA A 116 10.32 -5.80 2.99
C ALA A 116 9.99 -4.94 1.76
N VAL A 117 8.83 -5.19 1.14
CA VAL A 117 8.43 -4.58 -0.13
C VAL A 117 7.08 -3.89 0.04
N GLU A 118 6.98 -2.63 -0.35
CA GLU A 118 5.69 -1.94 -0.47
C GLU A 118 5.13 -2.09 -1.88
N LEU A 119 3.82 -2.34 -1.97
CA LEU A 119 3.06 -2.27 -3.20
C LEU A 119 2.28 -0.96 -3.25
N TYR A 120 2.46 -0.21 -4.33
CA TYR A 120 1.76 1.03 -4.63
C TYR A 120 0.75 0.78 -5.75
N ALA A 121 -0.48 1.27 -5.62
CA ALA A 121 -1.44 1.32 -6.73
C ALA A 121 -2.13 2.68 -6.79
N GLY A 122 -2.30 3.22 -8.00
CA GLY A 122 -2.99 4.49 -8.23
C GLY A 122 -2.30 5.72 -7.61
N VAL A 123 -1.07 5.58 -7.14
CA VAL A 123 -0.28 6.67 -6.54
C VAL A 123 0.19 7.61 -7.65
N PRO A 124 0.09 8.95 -7.49
CA PRO A 124 0.69 9.88 -8.43
C PRO A 124 2.22 9.78 -8.32
N THR A 125 2.87 9.28 -9.37
CA THR A 125 4.32 9.46 -9.54
C THR A 125 4.55 10.91 -9.95
N ASN A 126 5.35 11.65 -9.17
CA ASN A 126 5.82 12.99 -9.56
C ASN A 126 6.72 12.92 -10.79
#